data_AF-A0ABD1DEN3-F1
#
_entry.id   AF-A0ABD1DEN3-F1
#
_cell.length_a   1.000
_cell.length_b   1.000
_cell.length_c   1.000
_cell.angle_alpha   90.00
_cell.angle_beta   90.00
_cell.angle_gamma   90.00
#
_symmetry.space_group_name_H-M   'P 1'
#
loop_
_entity.id
_entity.type
_entity.pdbx_description
1 polymer ?
#
loop_
_entity_poly.entity_id
_entity_poly.type
_entity_poly.pdbx_seq_one_letter_code
_entity_poly.pdbx_strand_id
1 'polypeptide(L)'
;MDSEPGPIQRQSASKKYYFWLYVQEELGKCIKLHIEFLAKKNTIKPLLNANFLIIYYSTAVILASGVAHMSQMQTVTLYSLQILGHVLYVAFECATLTRMVNLMTEANESIGWELYNLDWPKTLECDKQFREDYRSVRQAVLTVLEVAQQPLGLNCFGFFEFTQDRFWELLNMAYNFYTFLRNFV
;
A
#
# COMPACT_ATOMS: atom_id res chain seq x y z
N MET A 1 6.35 -0.87 60.18
CA MET A 1 5.14 -1.71 60.19
C MET A 1 4.72 -1.88 58.76
N ASP A 2 5.40 -2.77 58.05
CA ASP A 2 5.10 -3.12 56.66
C ASP A 2 3.95 -4.13 56.69
N SER A 3 2.74 -3.65 56.44
CA SER A 3 1.59 -4.52 56.25
C SER A 3 1.84 -5.39 55.02
N GLU A 4 2.05 -6.70 55.24
CA GLU A 4 2.08 -7.69 54.18
C GLU A 4 0.84 -7.51 53.27
N PRO A 5 1.01 -7.34 51.96
CA PRO A 5 -0.12 -7.22 51.05
C PRO A 5 -0.90 -8.54 51.05
N GLY A 6 -2.19 -8.45 51.36
CA GLY A 6 -3.08 -9.61 51.49
C GLY A 6 -3.12 -10.47 50.21
N PRO A 7 -3.50 -11.76 50.32
CA PRO A 7 -3.43 -12.73 49.23
C PRO A 7 -4.20 -12.30 47.95
N ILE A 8 -5.26 -11.50 48.11
CA ILE A 8 -6.07 -10.95 47.02
C ILE A 8 -5.29 -9.90 46.20
N GLN A 9 -4.46 -9.09 46.86
CA GLN A 9 -3.61 -8.06 46.22
C GLN A 9 -2.44 -8.70 45.45
N ARG A 10 -1.89 -9.81 45.95
CA ARG A 10 -0.89 -10.62 45.22
C ARG A 10 -1.48 -11.26 43.96
N GLN A 11 -2.72 -11.75 44.03
CA GLN A 11 -3.39 -12.37 42.88
C GLN A 11 -3.74 -11.36 41.78
N SER A 12 -4.15 -10.14 42.13
CA SER A 12 -4.43 -9.07 41.16
C SER A 12 -3.17 -8.52 40.51
N ALA A 13 -2.07 -8.35 41.28
CA ALA A 13 -0.78 -7.95 40.75
C ALA A 13 -0.18 -9.00 39.79
N SER A 14 -0.29 -10.29 40.13
CA SER A 14 0.15 -11.39 39.27
C SER A 14 -0.63 -11.43 37.94
N LYS A 15 -1.96 -11.28 37.97
CA LYS A 15 -2.78 -11.19 36.74
C LYS A 15 -2.40 -10.01 35.85
N LYS A 16 -2.17 -8.82 36.45
CA LYS A 16 -1.72 -7.64 35.70
C LYS A 16 -0.34 -7.86 35.07
N TYR A 17 0.58 -8.49 35.79
CA TYR A 17 1.90 -8.83 35.26
C TYR A 17 1.81 -9.75 34.03
N TYR A 18 1.02 -10.83 34.09
CA TYR A 18 0.82 -11.72 32.95
C TYR A 18 0.10 -11.03 31.77
N PHE A 19 -0.83 -10.11 32.05
CA PHE A 19 -1.46 -9.30 31.01
C PHE A 19 -0.43 -8.42 30.28
N TRP A 20 0.41 -7.70 31.02
CA TRP A 20 1.46 -6.85 30.44
C TRP A 20 2.49 -7.66 29.66
N LEU A 21 2.89 -8.82 30.18
CA LEU A 21 3.78 -9.75 29.50
C LEU A 21 3.17 -10.21 28.16
N TYR A 22 1.90 -10.61 28.17
CA TYR A 22 1.19 -11.05 26.97
C TYR A 22 1.03 -9.93 25.93
N VAL A 23 0.61 -8.74 26.36
CA VAL A 23 0.43 -7.58 25.48
C VAL A 23 1.76 -7.18 24.83
N GLN A 24 2.84 -7.15 25.61
CA GLN A 24 4.16 -6.82 25.09
C GLN A 24 4.69 -7.90 24.13
N GLU A 25 4.42 -9.17 24.40
CA GLU A 25 4.83 -10.27 23.52
C GLU A 25 4.06 -10.22 22.19
N GLU A 26 2.74 -10.08 22.23
CA GLU A 26 1.90 -10.06 21.02
C GLU A 26 2.11 -8.79 20.18
N LEU A 27 2.24 -7.62 20.83
CA LEU A 27 2.64 -6.40 20.12
C LEU A 27 4.03 -6.54 19.51
N GLY A 28 4.98 -7.11 20.26
CA GLY A 28 6.33 -7.38 19.76
C GLY A 28 6.33 -8.26 18.51
N LYS A 29 5.50 -9.32 18.49
CA LYS A 29 5.30 -10.16 17.30
C LYS A 29 4.69 -9.38 16.14
N CYS A 30 3.64 -8.60 16.39
CA CYS A 30 2.95 -7.81 15.36
C CYS A 30 3.88 -6.75 14.74
N ILE A 31 4.62 -6.01 15.57
CA ILE A 31 5.61 -5.02 15.13
C ILE A 31 6.71 -5.68 14.31
N LYS A 32 7.23 -6.83 14.77
CA LYS A 32 8.27 -7.57 14.03
C LYS A 32 7.76 -8.01 12.66
N LEU A 33 6.53 -8.50 12.58
CA LEU A 33 5.88 -8.86 11.31
C LEU A 33 5.72 -7.64 10.40
N HIS A 34 5.28 -6.51 10.94
CA HIS A 34 5.11 -5.26 10.19
C HIS A 34 6.45 -4.72 9.67
N ILE A 35 7.52 -4.77 10.46
CA ILE A 35 8.88 -4.43 10.06
C ILE A 35 9.37 -5.37 8.95
N GLU A 36 9.16 -6.68 9.07
CA GLU A 36 9.58 -7.64 8.05
C GLU A 36 8.83 -7.42 6.72
N PHE A 37 7.52 -7.16 6.79
CA PHE A 37 6.70 -6.79 5.65
C PHE A 37 7.22 -5.52 4.97
N LEU A 38 7.47 -4.46 5.75
CA LEU A 38 8.00 -3.20 5.23
C LEU A 38 9.41 -3.35 4.64
N ALA A 39 10.27 -4.18 5.24
CA ALA A 39 11.60 -4.45 4.73
C ALA A 39 11.55 -5.19 3.38
N LYS A 40 10.69 -6.21 3.26
CA LYS A 40 10.45 -6.90 1.99
C LYS A 40 9.87 -5.94 0.95
N LYS A 41 8.88 -5.13 1.32
CA LYS A 41 8.33 -4.08 0.46
C LYS A 41 9.42 -3.14 -0.04
N ASN A 42 10.27 -2.63 0.85
CA ASN A 42 11.31 -1.65 0.48
C ASN A 42 12.39 -2.25 -0.44
N THR A 43 12.64 -3.57 -0.32
CA THR A 43 13.56 -4.30 -1.20
C THR A 43 12.99 -4.41 -2.62
N ILE A 44 11.69 -4.66 -2.75
CA ILE A 44 11.04 -4.86 -4.06
C ILE A 44 10.59 -3.50 -4.67
N LYS A 45 10.43 -2.47 -3.85
CA LYS A 45 10.03 -1.11 -4.23
C LYS A 45 10.75 -0.54 -5.46
N PRO A 46 12.09 -0.56 -5.59
CA PRO A 46 12.75 -0.03 -6.78
C PRO A 46 12.41 -0.82 -8.05
N LEU A 47 12.23 -2.13 -7.93
CA LEU A 47 11.83 -3.00 -9.03
C LEU A 47 10.37 -2.75 -9.44
N LEU A 48 9.47 -2.55 -8.48
CA LEU A 48 8.09 -2.15 -8.78
C LEU A 48 8.04 -0.79 -9.46
N ASN A 49 8.77 0.20 -8.93
CA ASN A 49 8.82 1.55 -9.51
C ASN A 49 9.34 1.54 -10.95
N ALA A 50 10.36 0.73 -11.25
CA ALA A 50 10.86 0.55 -12.62
C ALA A 50 9.81 -0.07 -13.53
N ASN A 51 9.17 -1.16 -13.09
CA ASN A 51 8.13 -1.81 -13.87
C ASN A 51 6.94 -0.90 -14.13
N PHE A 52 6.44 -0.18 -13.13
CA PHE A 52 5.33 0.75 -13.31
C PHE A 52 5.64 1.86 -14.29
N LEU A 53 6.86 2.42 -14.25
CA LEU A 53 7.27 3.44 -15.21
C LEU A 53 7.31 2.86 -16.64
N ILE A 54 7.93 1.70 -16.81
CA ILE A 54 8.01 1.03 -18.12
C ILE A 54 6.61 0.74 -18.66
N ILE A 55 5.75 0.11 -17.85
CA ILE A 55 4.38 -0.26 -18.22
C ILE A 55 3.56 0.97 -18.58
N TYR A 56 3.69 2.07 -17.84
CA TYR A 56 2.96 3.31 -18.09
C TYR A 56 3.29 3.88 -19.48
N TYR A 57 4.58 4.08 -19.77
CA TYR A 57 5.00 4.65 -21.05
C TYR A 57 4.80 3.68 -22.22
N SER A 58 5.05 2.37 -22.02
CA SER A 58 4.82 1.37 -23.07
C SER A 58 3.34 1.27 -23.43
N THR A 59 2.44 1.30 -22.44
CA THR A 59 1.00 1.31 -22.66
C THR A 59 0.59 2.52 -23.49
N ALA A 60 1.07 3.72 -23.15
CA ALA A 60 0.73 4.94 -23.89
C ALA A 60 1.17 4.87 -25.36
N VAL A 61 2.39 4.39 -25.62
CA VAL A 61 2.91 4.22 -26.98
C VAL A 61 2.12 3.16 -27.75
N ILE A 62 1.87 1.99 -27.14
CA ILE A 62 1.13 0.88 -27.78
C ILE A 62 -0.29 1.32 -28.14
N LEU A 63 -0.98 2.02 -27.22
CA LEU A 63 -2.31 2.58 -27.49
C LEU A 63 -2.27 3.53 -28.69
N ALA A 64 -1.35 4.50 -28.68
CA ALA A 64 -1.26 5.49 -29.75
C ALA A 64 -0.92 4.86 -31.11
N SER A 65 0.09 3.98 -31.15
CA SER A 65 0.50 3.29 -32.38
C SER A 65 -0.56 2.31 -32.88
N GLY A 66 -1.24 1.61 -31.97
CA GLY A 66 -2.29 0.65 -32.32
C GLY A 66 -3.48 1.33 -32.98
N VAL A 67 -3.95 2.45 -32.40
CA VAL A 67 -5.04 3.24 -32.98
C VAL A 67 -4.62 3.90 -34.30
N ALA A 68 -3.40 4.43 -34.39
CA ALA A 68 -2.87 5.02 -35.63
C ALA A 68 -2.85 3.98 -36.76
N HIS A 69 -2.30 2.79 -36.49
CA HIS A 69 -2.23 1.71 -37.46
C HIS A 69 -3.64 1.23 -37.88
N MET A 70 -4.58 1.12 -36.94
CA MET A 70 -5.97 0.80 -37.26
C MET A 70 -6.63 1.87 -38.14
N SER A 71 -6.35 3.16 -37.92
CA SER A 71 -6.89 4.26 -38.71
C SER A 71 -6.43 4.25 -40.18
N GLN A 72 -5.29 3.64 -40.48
CA GLN A 72 -4.75 3.54 -41.83
C GLN A 72 -5.29 2.34 -42.62
N MET A 73 -5.84 1.33 -41.93
CA MET A 73 -6.34 0.13 -42.58
C MET A 73 -7.74 0.37 -43.15
N GLN A 74 -7.87 0.23 -44.47
CA GLN A 74 -9.17 0.38 -45.17
C GLN A 74 -10.10 -0.83 -44.98
N THR A 75 -9.58 -1.99 -44.55
CA THR A 75 -10.36 -3.23 -44.39
C THR A 75 -10.07 -3.91 -43.04
N VAL A 76 -11.12 -4.48 -42.44
CA VAL A 76 -11.00 -5.28 -41.21
C VAL A 76 -10.47 -6.66 -41.57
N THR A 77 -9.23 -6.94 -41.18
CA THR A 77 -8.54 -8.23 -41.36
C THR A 77 -8.31 -8.91 -40.01
N LEU A 78 -7.98 -10.21 -40.01
CA LEU A 78 -7.58 -10.92 -38.77
C LEU A 78 -6.41 -10.21 -38.05
N TYR A 79 -5.51 -9.57 -38.79
CA TYR A 79 -4.42 -8.79 -38.23
C TYR A 79 -4.91 -7.54 -37.47
N SER A 80 -5.90 -6.82 -38.02
CA SER A 80 -6.52 -5.68 -37.31
C SER A 80 -7.23 -6.11 -36.02
N LEU A 81 -7.86 -7.29 -36.01
CA LEU A 81 -8.48 -7.87 -34.81
C LEU A 81 -7.42 -8.22 -33.74
N GLN A 82 -6.28 -8.77 -34.16
CA GLN A 82 -5.16 -9.09 -33.27
C GLN A 82 -4.59 -7.82 -32.61
N ILE A 83 -4.41 -6.74 -33.39
CA ILE A 83 -3.92 -5.46 -32.87
C ILE A 83 -4.91 -4.89 -31.86
N LEU A 84 -6.21 -4.85 -32.20
CA LEU A 84 -7.24 -4.39 -31.29
C LEU A 84 -7.26 -5.19 -29.98
N GLY A 85 -7.18 -6.52 -30.07
CA GLY A 85 -7.10 -7.40 -28.91
C GLY A 85 -5.88 -7.11 -28.04
N HIS A 86 -4.72 -6.87 -28.65
CA HIS A 86 -3.50 -6.51 -27.92
C HIS A 86 -3.60 -5.14 -27.23
N VAL A 87 -4.12 -4.13 -27.91
CA VAL A 87 -4.34 -2.78 -27.37
C VAL A 87 -5.28 -2.83 -26.15
N LEU A 88 -6.38 -3.59 -26.24
CA LEU A 88 -7.31 -3.77 -25.13
C LEU A 88 -6.68 -4.55 -23.98
N TYR A 89 -5.90 -5.59 -24.27
CA TYR A 89 -5.20 -6.37 -23.26
C TYR A 89 -4.23 -5.52 -22.44
N VAL A 90 -3.39 -4.71 -23.11
CA VAL A 90 -2.41 -3.84 -22.44
C VAL A 90 -3.11 -2.74 -21.63
N ALA A 91 -4.21 -2.17 -22.14
CA ALA A 91 -5.01 -1.21 -21.39
C ALA A 91 -5.61 -1.84 -20.11
N PHE A 92 -6.11 -3.07 -20.22
CA PHE A 92 -6.64 -3.83 -19.08
C PHE A 92 -5.55 -4.17 -18.06
N GLU A 93 -4.36 -4.59 -18.51
CA GLU A 93 -3.21 -4.85 -17.64
C GLU A 93 -2.84 -3.59 -16.85
N CYS A 94 -2.73 -2.44 -17.50
CA CYS A 94 -2.43 -1.18 -16.81
C CYS A 94 -3.54 -0.79 -15.82
N ALA A 95 -4.82 -1.00 -16.16
CA ALA A 95 -5.95 -0.71 -15.27
C ALA A 95 -5.99 -1.64 -14.04
N THR A 96 -5.69 -2.93 -14.23
CA THR A 96 -5.66 -3.90 -13.12
C THR A 96 -4.48 -3.65 -12.19
N LEU A 97 -3.31 -3.31 -12.73
CA LEU A 97 -2.13 -2.96 -11.93
C LEU A 97 -2.34 -1.70 -11.09
N THR A 98 -2.88 -0.62 -11.69
CA THR A 98 -3.19 0.61 -10.94
C THR A 98 -4.21 0.35 -9.84
N ARG A 99 -5.23 -0.48 -10.11
CA ARG A 99 -6.22 -0.87 -9.10
C ARG A 99 -5.63 -1.74 -7.99
N MET A 100 -4.74 -2.67 -8.31
CA MET A 100 -4.04 -3.49 -7.33
C MET A 100 -3.17 -2.63 -6.41
N VAL A 101 -2.48 -1.62 -6.96
CA VAL A 101 -1.70 -0.66 -6.16
C VAL A 101 -2.61 0.15 -5.23
N ASN A 102 -3.74 0.66 -5.71
CA ASN A 102 -4.71 1.36 -4.86
C ASN A 102 -5.23 0.47 -3.72
N LEU A 103 -5.63 -0.77 -4.01
CA LEU A 103 -6.09 -1.73 -2.99
C LEU A 103 -5.01 -2.03 -1.95
N MET A 104 -3.75 -2.15 -2.38
CA MET A 104 -2.64 -2.39 -1.46
C MET A 104 -2.43 -1.18 -0.53
N THR A 105 -2.54 0.04 -1.05
CA THR A 105 -2.46 1.28 -0.25
C THR A 105 -3.63 1.39 0.72
N GLU A 106 -4.86 1.13 0.27
CA GLU A 106 -6.06 1.14 1.11
C GLU A 106 -5.99 0.10 2.23
N ALA A 107 -5.48 -1.11 1.94
CA ALA A 107 -5.26 -2.14 2.95
C ALA A 107 -4.18 -1.76 3.98
N ASN A 108 -3.18 -0.96 3.59
CA ASN A 108 -2.20 -0.43 4.54
C ASN A 108 -2.83 0.63 5.45
N GLU A 109 -3.65 1.53 4.88
CA GLU A 109 -4.39 2.54 5.64
C GLU A 109 -5.43 1.92 6.59
N SER A 110 -6.09 0.82 6.18
CA SER A 110 -7.09 0.15 7.01
C SER A 110 -6.49 -0.44 8.29
N ILE A 111 -5.24 -0.92 8.26
CA ILE A 111 -4.51 -1.36 9.46
C ILE A 111 -4.37 -0.19 10.45
N GLY A 112 -4.08 1.02 9.95
CA GLY A 112 -4.02 2.23 10.77
C GLY A 112 -5.38 2.56 11.40
N TRP A 113 -6.46 2.45 10.62
CA TRP A 113 -7.82 2.70 11.11
C TRP A 113 -8.29 1.67 12.15
N GLU A 114 -8.03 0.39 11.94
CA GLU A 114 -8.36 -0.67 12.91
C GLU A 114 -7.59 -0.47 14.22
N LEU A 115 -6.31 -0.13 14.15
CA LEU A 115 -5.49 0.15 15.32
C LEU A 115 -5.94 1.41 16.06
N TYR A 116 -6.40 2.45 15.34
CA TYR A 116 -6.96 3.66 15.92
C TYR A 116 -8.32 3.42 16.60
N ASN A 117 -9.17 2.61 15.98
CA ASN A 117 -10.51 2.28 16.51
C ASN A 117 -10.45 1.32 17.71
N LEU A 118 -9.31 0.66 17.95
CA LEU A 118 -9.09 -0.04 19.20
C LEU A 118 -9.11 0.96 20.35
N ASP A 119 -9.96 0.71 21.35
CA ASP A 119 -10.03 1.48 22.60
C ASP A 119 -8.79 1.21 23.50
N TRP A 120 -7.60 1.03 22.91
CA TRP A 120 -6.32 0.79 23.57
C TRP A 120 -6.00 1.82 24.66
N PRO A 121 -6.31 3.13 24.54
CA PRO A 121 -6.03 4.09 25.60
C PRO A 121 -6.87 3.87 26.85
N LYS A 122 -8.07 3.28 26.70
CA LYS A 122 -8.99 2.98 27.80
C LYS A 122 -8.73 1.60 28.41
N THR A 123 -8.28 0.64 27.62
CA THR A 123 -7.98 -0.73 28.09
C THR A 123 -6.60 -0.85 28.74
N LEU A 124 -5.64 0.01 28.38
CA LEU A 124 -4.32 0.06 29.00
C LEU A 124 -4.36 0.98 30.24
N GLU A 125 -4.74 0.43 31.39
CA GLU A 125 -4.66 1.15 32.66
C GLU A 125 -3.19 1.46 33.02
N CYS A 126 -2.88 2.75 33.21
CA CYS A 126 -1.55 3.19 33.59
C CYS A 126 -1.36 3.03 35.11
N ASP A 127 -0.72 1.94 35.52
CA ASP A 127 -0.33 1.72 36.91
C ASP A 127 1.08 2.30 37.18
N LYS A 128 1.34 2.79 38.40
CA LYS A 128 2.64 3.40 38.75
C LYS A 128 3.79 2.40 38.63
N GLN A 129 3.52 1.11 38.82
CA GLN A 129 4.50 0.03 38.70
C GLN A 129 4.85 -0.35 37.25
N PHE A 130 3.97 -0.09 36.28
CA PHE A 130 4.12 -0.52 34.88
C PHE A 130 4.22 0.68 33.92
N ARG A 131 4.67 1.83 34.42
CA ARG A 131 4.74 3.08 33.66
C ARG A 131 5.71 3.02 32.48
N GLU A 132 6.81 2.28 32.61
CA GLU A 132 7.79 2.11 31.53
C GLU A 132 7.22 1.23 30.41
N ASP A 133 6.59 0.11 30.77
CA ASP A 133 5.95 -0.81 29.82
C ASP A 133 4.81 -0.12 29.06
N TYR A 134 3.97 0.65 29.76
CA TYR A 134 2.93 1.47 29.16
C TYR A 134 3.50 2.45 28.12
N ARG A 135 4.62 3.13 28.43
CA ARG A 135 5.26 4.08 27.50
C ARG A 135 5.80 3.36 26.28
N SER A 136 6.44 2.21 26.47
CA SER A 136 7.00 1.40 25.39
C SER A 136 5.91 0.92 24.43
N VAL A 137 4.83 0.34 24.97
CA VAL A 137 3.66 -0.10 24.19
C VAL A 137 3.00 1.06 23.46
N ARG A 138 2.76 2.18 24.14
CA ARG A 138 2.17 3.37 23.53
C ARG A 138 3.00 3.90 22.37
N GLN A 139 4.32 4.00 22.57
CA GLN A 139 5.22 4.49 21.53
C GLN A 139 5.22 3.56 20.32
N ALA A 140 5.23 2.25 20.54
CA ALA A 140 5.18 1.28 19.46
C ALA A 140 3.86 1.33 18.67
N VAL A 141 2.72 1.45 19.34
CA VAL A 141 1.40 1.63 18.71
C VAL A 141 1.37 2.92 17.88
N LEU A 142 1.89 4.03 18.41
CA LEU A 142 1.97 5.30 17.68
C LEU A 142 2.89 5.19 16.45
N THR A 143 4.02 4.50 16.55
CA THR A 143 4.90 4.26 15.40
C THR A 143 4.22 3.43 14.32
N VAL A 144 3.50 2.36 14.69
CA VAL A 144 2.75 1.55 13.71
C VAL A 144 1.65 2.39 13.06
N LEU A 145 0.94 3.20 13.84
CA LEU A 145 -0.09 4.10 13.32
C LEU A 145 0.48 5.11 12.31
N GLU A 146 1.60 5.75 12.64
CA GLU A 146 2.28 6.71 11.76
C GLU A 146 2.72 6.06 10.45
N VAL A 147 3.26 4.83 10.52
CA VAL A 147 3.74 4.11 9.34
C VAL A 147 2.60 3.55 8.48
N ALA A 148 1.52 3.08 9.10
CA ALA A 148 0.34 2.59 8.39
C ALA A 148 -0.43 3.71 7.66
N GLN A 149 -0.38 4.94 8.18
CA GLN A 149 -0.97 6.12 7.55
C GLN A 149 -0.14 6.69 6.40
N GLN A 150 1.12 6.29 6.24
CA GLN A 150 1.91 6.74 5.10
C GLN A 150 1.55 5.93 3.84
N PRO A 151 1.34 6.59 2.69
CA PRO A 151 1.15 5.88 1.43
C PRO A 151 2.38 5.03 1.15
N LEU A 152 2.17 3.86 0.52
CA LEU A 152 3.23 2.87 0.30
C LEU A 152 4.41 3.41 -0.54
N GLY A 153 4.21 4.56 -1.20
CA GLY A 153 5.23 5.37 -1.83
C GLY A 153 5.73 4.77 -3.15
N LEU A 154 4.85 4.08 -3.87
CA LEU A 154 5.09 3.52 -5.20
C LEU A 154 5.08 4.65 -6.24
N ASN A 155 6.13 5.47 -6.18
CA ASN A 155 6.16 6.77 -6.84
C ASN A 155 6.99 6.76 -8.12
N CYS A 156 7.09 5.66 -8.89
CA CYS A 156 7.79 5.59 -10.18
C CYS A 156 9.11 6.42 -10.23
N PHE A 157 10.01 6.25 -9.24
CA PHE A 157 11.26 7.05 -9.09
C PHE A 157 11.11 8.57 -8.93
N GLY A 158 9.99 9.03 -8.39
CA GLY A 158 9.68 10.45 -8.16
C GLY A 158 9.03 11.15 -9.34
N PHE A 159 8.79 10.48 -10.47
CA PHE A 159 8.11 11.09 -11.62
C PHE A 159 6.62 11.31 -11.36
N PHE A 160 5.93 10.29 -10.84
CA PHE A 160 4.51 10.34 -10.50
C PHE A 160 4.14 9.16 -9.60
N GLU A 161 3.02 9.28 -8.90
CA GLU A 161 2.44 8.16 -8.14
C GLU A 161 1.57 7.31 -9.05
N PHE A 162 1.79 5.99 -9.06
CA PHE A 162 1.09 5.07 -9.96
C PHE A 162 -0.33 4.79 -9.46
N THR A 163 -1.21 5.76 -9.65
CA THR A 163 -2.62 5.73 -9.19
C THR A 163 -3.59 5.62 -10.37
N GLN A 164 -4.83 5.25 -10.05
CA GLN A 164 -5.92 5.20 -11.03
C GLN A 164 -6.17 6.56 -11.70
N ASP A 165 -5.96 7.69 -11.01
CA ASP A 165 -6.16 9.03 -11.58
C ASP A 165 -5.18 9.33 -12.73
N ARG A 166 -3.95 8.79 -12.65
CA ARG A 166 -2.94 8.93 -13.72
C ARG A 166 -3.27 8.12 -14.96
N PHE A 167 -4.21 7.18 -14.89
CA PHE A 167 -4.70 6.46 -16.07
C PHE A 167 -5.43 7.41 -17.03
N TRP A 168 -6.16 8.40 -16.54
CA TRP A 168 -6.80 9.40 -17.40
C TRP A 168 -5.79 10.26 -18.13
N GLU A 169 -4.73 10.67 -17.45
CA GLU A 169 -3.64 11.41 -18.08
C GLU A 169 -2.91 10.56 -19.11
N LEU A 170 -2.75 9.26 -18.85
CA LEU A 170 -2.18 8.31 -19.81
C LEU A 170 -3.02 8.23 -21.08
N LEU A 171 -4.35 8.14 -20.96
CA LEU A 171 -5.26 8.12 -22.10
C LEU A 171 -5.18 9.43 -22.90
N ASN A 172 -5.11 10.57 -22.21
CA ASN A 172 -4.95 11.86 -22.85
C ASN A 172 -3.59 11.97 -23.56
N MET A 173 -2.53 11.47 -22.95
CA MET A 173 -1.20 11.40 -23.57
C MET A 173 -1.21 10.51 -24.82
N ALA A 174 -1.81 9.32 -24.74
CA ALA A 174 -1.95 8.41 -25.86
C ALA A 174 -2.78 9.04 -27.01
N TYR A 175 -3.84 9.77 -26.69
CA TYR A 175 -4.63 10.50 -27.68
C TYR A 175 -3.84 11.63 -28.36
N ASN A 176 -3.10 12.44 -27.59
CA ASN A 176 -2.23 13.47 -28.13
C ASN A 176 -1.14 12.87 -29.02
N PHE A 177 -0.57 11.74 -28.62
CA PHE A 177 0.43 11.04 -29.42
C PHE A 177 -0.17 10.42 -30.70
N TYR A 178 -1.38 9.86 -30.62
CA TYR A 178 -2.14 9.39 -31.78
C TYR A 178 -2.43 10.54 -32.76
N THR A 179 -2.94 11.67 -32.28
CA THR A 179 -3.25 12.83 -33.13
C THR A 179 -1.99 13.39 -33.79
N PHE A 180 -0.85 13.41 -33.07
CA PHE A 180 0.44 13.73 -33.64
C PHE A 180 0.81 12.75 -34.77
N LEU A 181 0.78 11.43 -34.50
CA LEU A 181 1.10 10.41 -35.49
C LEU A 181 0.21 10.51 -36.73
N ARG A 182 -1.10 10.75 -36.55
CA ARG A 182 -2.07 10.93 -37.64
C ARG A 182 -1.85 12.21 -38.44
N ASN A 183 -1.34 13.28 -37.82
CA ASN A 183 -1.08 14.53 -38.54
C ASN A 183 0.27 14.50 -39.28
N PHE A 184 1.19 13.62 -38.87
CA PHE A 184 2.51 13.45 -39.50
C PHE A 184 2.54 12.35 -40.58
N VAL A 185 1.62 11.39 -40.53
CA VAL A 185 1.50 10.26 -41.48
C VAL A 185 0.28 10.44 -42.37
#